data_AF-A0A2G9T9Q9-F1
#
_entry.id   AF-A0A2G9T9Q9-F1
#
_cell.length_a   1.000
_cell.length_b   1.000
_cell.length_c   1.000
_cell.angle_alpha   90.00
_cell.angle_beta   90.00
_cell.angle_gamma   90.00
#
_symmetry.space_group_name_H-M   'P 1'
#
loop_
_entity.id
_entity.type
_entity.pdbx_description
1 polymer ?
#
loop_
_entity_poly.entity_id
_entity_poly.type
_entity_poly.pdbx_seq_one_letter_code
_entity_poly.pdbx_strand_id
1 'polypeptide(L)'
;EMTAIDLETFPLHKAAFFNDVHSISQLIKAGRSLYEQDMHGNTALHISTMLGHREATALLLAHNAPVKVKNCDGWNPLMEAVSYGDRQI
;
A
#
# COMPACT_ATOMS: atom_id res chain seq x y z
N GLU A 1 -3.57 13.14 4.74
CA GLU A 1 -2.51 12.89 5.73
C GLU A 1 -2.99 11.73 6.60
N MET A 2 -2.20 10.65 6.74
CA MET A 2 -2.62 9.47 7.51
C MET A 2 -2.58 9.83 8.99
N THR A 3 -3.71 9.70 9.70
CA THR A 3 -3.83 10.11 11.10
C THR A 3 -3.18 9.09 12.03
N ALA A 4 -2.88 9.49 13.26
CA ALA A 4 -2.31 8.57 14.26
C ALA A 4 -3.21 7.34 14.53
N ILE A 5 -4.52 7.49 14.37
CA ILE A 5 -5.51 6.40 14.52
C ILE A 5 -5.39 5.39 13.38
N ASP A 6 -5.09 5.86 12.17
CA ASP A 6 -4.87 4.98 11.00
C ASP A 6 -3.59 4.15 11.15
N LEU A 7 -2.57 4.71 11.80
CA LEU A 7 -1.29 4.04 12.03
C LEU A 7 -1.37 2.87 13.02
N GLU A 8 -2.32 2.90 13.96
CA GLU A 8 -2.57 1.80 14.90
C GLU A 8 -3.52 0.74 14.33
N THR A 9 -4.50 1.17 13.53
CA THR A 9 -5.54 0.28 12.99
C THR A 9 -5.05 -0.50 11.78
N PHE A 10 -4.16 0.08 10.96
CA PHE A 10 -3.70 -0.50 9.69
C PHE A 10 -2.18 -0.71 9.67
N PRO A 11 -1.67 -1.77 10.33
CA PRO A 11 -0.23 -1.97 10.49
C PRO A 11 0.48 -2.22 9.15
N LEU A 12 -0.18 -2.85 8.18
CA LEU A 12 0.40 -3.09 6.86
C LEU A 12 0.52 -1.80 6.04
N HIS A 13 -0.47 -0.91 6.13
CA HIS A 13 -0.45 0.41 5.50
C HIS A 13 0.64 1.29 6.10
N LYS A 14 0.80 1.26 7.42
CA LYS A 14 1.91 1.92 8.11
C LYS A 14 3.26 1.41 7.60
N ALA A 15 3.45 0.11 7.52
CA ALA A 15 4.70 -0.46 7.03
C ALA A 15 4.97 -0.08 5.56
N ALA A 16 3.93 -0.08 4.72
CA ALA A 16 4.02 0.40 3.34
C ALA A 16 4.37 1.90 3.24
N PHE A 17 3.79 2.73 4.11
CA PHE A 17 4.05 4.17 4.18
C PHE A 17 5.51 4.49 4.53
N PHE A 18 6.14 3.71 5.40
CA PHE A 18 7.53 3.90 5.80
C PHE A 18 8.54 3.12 4.94
N ASN A 19 8.10 2.44 3.88
CA ASN A 19 8.91 1.49 3.11
C ASN A 19 9.59 0.41 4.01
N ASP A 20 8.93 0.02 5.10
CA ASP A 20 9.46 -0.96 6.07
C ASP A 20 9.17 -2.39 5.60
N VAL A 21 10.03 -2.85 4.69
CA VAL A 21 9.99 -4.19 4.10
C VAL A 21 10.06 -5.30 5.16
N HIS A 22 10.75 -5.06 6.27
CA HIS A 22 10.85 -6.04 7.35
C HIS A 22 9.48 -6.23 8.02
N SER A 23 8.83 -5.14 8.42
CA SER A 23 7.49 -5.20 9.01
C SER A 23 6.46 -5.75 8.03
N ILE A 24 6.51 -5.38 6.75
CA ILE A 24 5.64 -5.96 5.71
C ILE A 24 5.81 -7.48 5.67
N SER A 25 7.04 -7.98 5.64
CA SER A 25 7.32 -9.42 5.61
C SER A 25 6.77 -10.14 6.85
N GLN A 26 6.95 -9.56 8.04
CA GLN A 26 6.42 -10.14 9.28
C GLN A 26 4.89 -10.16 9.30
N LEU A 27 4.25 -9.08 8.87
CA LEU A 27 2.79 -8.97 8.84
C LEU A 27 2.17 -9.98 7.85
N ILE A 28 2.76 -10.13 6.66
CA ILE A 28 2.33 -11.14 5.69
C ILE A 28 2.47 -12.55 6.27
N LYS A 29 3.60 -12.86 6.92
CA LYS A 29 3.80 -14.16 7.60
C LYS A 29 2.82 -14.41 8.73
N ALA A 30 2.38 -13.36 9.41
CA ALA A 30 1.34 -13.41 10.43
C ALA A 30 -0.09 -13.57 9.86
N GLY A 31 -0.24 -13.73 8.53
CA GLY A 31 -1.52 -13.95 7.87
C GLY A 31 -2.37 -12.69 7.71
N ARG A 32 -1.77 -11.49 7.78
CA ARG A 32 -2.51 -10.25 7.55
C ARG A 32 -3.00 -10.15 6.10
N SER A 33 -4.22 -9.65 5.93
CA SER A 33 -4.85 -9.54 4.62
C SER A 33 -4.18 -8.45 3.79
N LEU A 34 -3.81 -8.77 2.55
CA LEU A 34 -3.35 -7.78 1.56
C LEU A 34 -4.52 -7.01 0.92
N TYR A 35 -5.76 -7.43 1.17
CA TYR A 35 -6.99 -6.79 0.69
C TYR A 35 -7.53 -5.75 1.67
N GLU A 36 -6.93 -5.62 2.86
CA GLU A 36 -7.38 -4.66 3.86
C GLU A 36 -7.31 -3.22 3.30
N GLN A 37 -8.40 -2.48 3.50
CA GLN A 37 -8.55 -1.11 3.04
C GLN A 37 -8.58 -0.18 4.25
N ASP A 38 -7.86 0.94 4.16
CA ASP A 38 -7.93 2.00 5.16
C ASP A 38 -9.24 2.81 5.01
N MET A 39 -9.39 3.87 5.80
CA MET A 39 -10.55 4.77 5.74
C MET A 39 -10.74 5.48 4.39
N HIS A 40 -9.71 5.49 3.53
CA HIS A 40 -9.75 6.05 2.19
C HIS A 40 -9.94 4.98 1.11
N GLY A 41 -10.16 3.73 1.50
CA GLY A 41 -10.25 2.61 0.57
C GLY A 41 -8.89 2.17 0.01
N ASN A 42 -7.78 2.72 0.49
CA ASN A 42 -6.45 2.37 0.01
C ASN A 42 -6.03 1.03 0.62
N THR A 43 -5.42 0.18 -0.19
CA THR A 43 -4.67 -0.98 0.29
C THR A 43 -3.23 -0.57 0.58
N ALA A 44 -2.47 -1.41 1.29
CA ALA A 44 -1.02 -1.19 1.46
C ALA A 44 -0.28 -0.99 0.13
N LEU A 45 -0.75 -1.63 -0.96
CA LEU A 45 -0.18 -1.47 -2.29
C LEU A 45 -0.47 -0.08 -2.90
N HIS A 46 -1.64 0.52 -2.62
CA HIS A 46 -1.90 1.92 -3.01
C HIS A 46 -0.85 2.82 -2.35
N ILE A 47 -0.68 2.70 -1.03
CA ILE A 47 0.23 3.54 -0.24
C ILE A 47 1.67 3.45 -0.75
N SER A 48 2.21 2.23 -0.91
CA SER A 48 3.60 2.07 -1.39
C SER A 48 3.79 2.60 -2.81
N THR A 49 2.77 2.47 -3.66
CA THR A 49 2.81 2.93 -5.05
C THR A 49 2.73 4.44 -5.15
N MET A 50 1.79 5.07 -4.44
CA MET A 50 1.61 6.52 -4.35
C MET A 50 2.90 7.24 -3.94
N LEU A 51 3.62 6.65 -2.98
CA LEU A 51 4.86 7.20 -2.43
C LEU A 51 6.11 6.81 -3.23
N GLY A 52 5.98 6.00 -4.27
CA GLY A 52 7.11 5.52 -5.08
C GLY A 52 8.06 4.58 -4.35
N HIS A 53 7.60 3.92 -3.28
CA HIS A 53 8.38 2.97 -2.47
C HIS A 53 8.53 1.64 -3.22
N ARG A 54 9.60 1.53 -3.99
CA ARG A 54 9.85 0.41 -4.91
C ARG A 54 9.98 -0.92 -4.19
N GLU A 55 10.69 -0.97 -3.07
CA GLU A 55 10.94 -2.20 -2.33
C GLU A 55 9.66 -2.74 -1.68
N ALA A 56 8.90 -1.89 -0.97
CA ALA A 56 7.60 -2.26 -0.43
C ALA A 56 6.62 -2.70 -1.54
N THR A 57 6.56 -1.96 -2.65
CA THR A 57 5.71 -2.29 -3.79
C THR A 57 6.08 -3.64 -4.40
N ALA A 58 7.37 -3.90 -4.63
CA ALA A 58 7.85 -5.16 -5.15
C ALA A 58 7.54 -6.33 -4.21
N LEU A 59 7.73 -6.16 -2.90
CA LEU A 59 7.42 -7.20 -1.91
C LEU A 59 5.91 -7.52 -1.88
N LEU A 60 5.06 -6.49 -1.85
CA LEU A 60 3.61 -6.67 -1.86
C LEU A 60 3.13 -7.39 -3.14
N LEU A 61 3.68 -7.03 -4.30
CA LEU A 61 3.39 -7.69 -5.58
C LEU A 61 3.88 -9.14 -5.61
N ALA A 62 5.08 -9.41 -5.07
CA ALA A 62 5.62 -10.77 -4.97
C ALA A 62 4.74 -11.69 -4.12
N HIS A 63 3.96 -11.12 -3.20
CA HIS A 63 2.96 -11.84 -2.39
C HIS A 63 1.53 -11.72 -2.92
N ASN A 64 1.35 -11.39 -4.21
CA ASN A 64 0.05 -11.32 -4.88
C ASN A 64 -0.92 -10.30 -4.27
N ALA A 65 -0.42 -9.15 -3.79
CA ALA A 65 -1.27 -8.04 -3.38
C ALA A 65 -2.23 -7.63 -4.52
N PRO A 66 -3.48 -7.26 -4.19
CA PRO A 66 -4.49 -7.01 -5.20
C PRO A 66 -4.27 -5.69 -5.95
N VAL A 67 -4.03 -5.79 -7.25
CA VAL A 67 -3.76 -4.64 -8.14
C VAL A 67 -5.01 -4.00 -8.74
N LYS A 68 -6.20 -4.57 -8.50
CA LYS A 68 -7.47 -4.12 -9.08
C LYS A 68 -8.45 -3.52 -8.07
N VAL A 69 -8.11 -3.53 -6.78
CA VAL A 69 -8.93 -2.89 -5.74
C VAL A 69 -8.97 -1.41 -6.01
N LYS A 70 -10.15 -0.81 -5.90
CA LYS A 70 -10.33 0.64 -6.05
C LYS A 70 -10.46 1.29 -4.69
N ASN A 71 -9.76 2.40 -4.49
CA ASN A 71 -9.96 3.28 -3.34
C ASN A 71 -11.24 4.12 -3.48
N CYS A 72 -11.52 4.98 -2.50
CA CYS A 72 -12.70 5.83 -2.49
C CYS A 72 -12.77 6.82 -3.67
N ASP A 73 -11.63 7.17 -4.26
CA ASP A 73 -11.55 8.01 -5.46
C ASP A 73 -11.78 7.21 -6.76
N GLY A 74 -11.92 5.89 -6.67
CA GLY A 74 -12.12 4.99 -7.80
C GLY A 74 -10.83 4.55 -8.50
N TRP A 75 -9.67 4.87 -7.93
CA TRP A 75 -8.34 4.55 -8.46
C TRP A 75 -7.89 3.20 -7.95
N ASN A 76 -7.25 2.43 -8.82
CA ASN A 76 -6.52 1.24 -8.40
C ASN A 76 -5.02 1.54 -8.29
N PRO A 77 -4.21 0.69 -7.62
CA PRO A 77 -2.79 0.97 -7.43
C PRO A 77 -2.03 1.20 -8.74
N LEU A 78 -2.40 0.50 -9.81
CA LEU A 78 -1.76 0.67 -11.11
C LEU A 78 -2.07 2.04 -11.74
N MET A 79 -3.30 2.54 -11.58
CA MET A 79 -3.68 3.89 -12.02
C MET A 79 -2.87 4.94 -11.25
N GLU A 80 -2.64 4.75 -9.96
CA GLU A 80 -1.76 5.62 -9.18
C GLU A 80 -0.31 5.55 -9.67
N ALA A 81 0.22 4.35 -9.95
CA ALA A 81 1.59 4.20 -10.47
C ALA A 81 1.82 5.04 -11.74
N VAL A 82 0.85 5.04 -12.66
CA VAL A 82 0.93 5.81 -13.90
C VAL A 82 0.87 7.32 -13.61
N SER A 83 -0.12 7.77 -12.83
CA SER A 83 -0.24 9.21 -12.52
C SER A 83 0.95 9.78 -11.73
N TYR A 84 1.64 8.98 -10.92
CA TYR A 84 2.80 9.43 -10.16
C TYR A 84 4.12 9.21 -10.91
N GLY A 85 4.21 8.18 -11.76
CA GLY A 85 5.32 7.98 -12.68
C GLY A 85 5.46 9.14 -13.68
N ASP A 86 4.33 9.65 -14.18
CA ASP A 86 4.29 10.82 -15.07
C ASP A 86 4.67 12.13 -14.37
N ARG A 87 4.66 12.20 -13.02
CA ARG A 87 5.11 13.38 -12.26
C ARG A 87 6.61 13.39 -11.94
N GLN A 88 7.31 12.27 -12.16
CA GLN A 88 8.75 12.16 -11.93
C GLN A 88 9.60 12.32 -13.22
N ILE A 89 8.96 12.60 -14.35
CA ILE A 89 9.60 12.97 -15.63
C ILE A 89 9.44 14.47 -15.90
#